data_AF-A0A3B0XGL1-F1
#
_entry.id   AF-A0A3B0XGL1-F1
#
_cell.length_a   1.000
_cell.length_b   1.000
_cell.length_c   1.000
_cell.angle_alpha   90.00
_cell.angle_beta   90.00
_cell.angle_gamma   90.00
#
_symmetry.space_group_name_H-M   'P 1'
#
loop_
_entity.id
_entity.type
_entity.pdbx_description
1 polymer ?
#
loop_
_entity_poly.entity_id
_entity_poly.type
_entity_poly.pdbx_seq_one_letter_code
_entity_poly.pdbx_strand_id
1 'polypeptide(L)'
;MWVIVRSGAGWGASFIPRIGMEVVVNFLDDDADRPIILGCVYNGDNAPPFESKTQSGIRTRSSKQGNKNNANEFRFDDAKGGEQIFVHAEKNMDTEIENNETLTVDNDRNKTVHNNETVTIDNDRTETVHNNETITVDNNRTESVGKNETISIGANRRETVGANESVAIGANQSVTVGSKQSVSVASNQTLTVGGARAESIALAKALSIGAAYQISVGGAKNETVGGSSTEQVGVLKHIIAGKRFELVVGDSSLILNSDGTIILSAKEIKIEGSKHIEINSKLVDIN
;
A
#
# COMPACT_ATOMS: atom_id res chain seq x y z
N MET A 1 -46.34 -24.27 33.86
CA MET A 1 -47.37 -24.40 32.82
C MET A 1 -47.02 -23.46 31.68
N TRP A 2 -47.03 -23.92 30.43
CA TRP A 2 -46.54 -23.19 29.25
C TRP A 2 -47.73 -22.68 28.43
N VAL A 3 -47.65 -21.48 27.84
CA VAL A 3 -48.53 -21.13 26.71
C VAL A 3 -47.90 -21.75 25.47
N ILE A 4 -48.49 -22.84 25.00
CA ILE A 4 -48.05 -23.51 23.78
C ILE A 4 -48.92 -22.95 22.65
N VAL A 5 -48.35 -22.06 21.85
CA VAL A 5 -49.05 -21.50 20.66
C VAL A 5 -49.02 -22.53 19.51
N ARG A 6 -48.01 -23.42 19.47
CA ARG A 6 -47.89 -24.60 18.59
C ARG A 6 -46.85 -25.58 19.18
N SER A 7 -47.09 -26.90 19.16
CA SER A 7 -46.14 -27.95 19.61
C SER A 7 -46.27 -29.24 18.79
N GLY A 8 -45.14 -29.91 18.50
CA GLY A 8 -45.06 -31.28 17.99
C GLY A 8 -43.62 -31.76 17.79
N ALA A 9 -43.29 -32.98 18.25
CA ALA A 9 -42.01 -33.68 18.02
C ALA A 9 -40.71 -32.83 18.12
N GLY A 10 -40.66 -31.85 19.03
CA GLY A 10 -39.50 -30.95 19.22
C GLY A 10 -39.61 -29.57 18.56
N TRP A 11 -40.71 -29.27 17.85
CA TRP A 11 -40.93 -28.03 17.11
C TRP A 11 -42.09 -27.23 17.68
N GLY A 12 -41.98 -25.90 17.73
CA GLY A 12 -43.06 -25.05 18.23
C GLY A 12 -42.62 -23.66 18.67
N ALA A 13 -43.58 -22.91 19.19
CA ALA A 13 -43.34 -21.64 19.87
C ALA A 13 -43.84 -21.77 21.31
N SER A 14 -42.99 -21.41 22.28
CA SER A 14 -43.26 -21.56 23.70
C SER A 14 -43.02 -20.25 24.43
N PHE A 15 -44.05 -19.76 25.12
CA PHE A 15 -43.97 -18.57 25.95
C PHE A 15 -44.44 -18.92 27.35
N ILE A 16 -43.59 -18.73 28.36
CA ILE A 16 -43.98 -18.91 29.75
C ILE A 16 -44.60 -17.61 30.25
N PRO A 17 -45.87 -17.62 30.71
CA PRO A 17 -46.44 -16.47 31.41
C PRO A 17 -45.57 -16.10 32.61
N ARG A 18 -45.33 -14.80 32.79
CA ARG A 18 -44.54 -14.27 33.90
C ARG A 18 -45.48 -13.77 35.00
N ILE A 19 -44.95 -13.62 36.21
CA ILE A 19 -45.70 -13.05 37.35
C ILE A 19 -46.34 -11.73 36.93
N GLY A 20 -47.63 -11.57 37.20
CA GLY A 20 -48.43 -10.38 36.84
C GLY A 20 -49.17 -10.48 35.49
N MET A 21 -48.95 -11.52 34.69
CA MET A 21 -49.72 -11.78 33.47
C MET A 21 -51.02 -12.52 33.78
N GLU A 22 -52.13 -12.08 33.21
CA GLU A 22 -53.40 -12.80 33.23
C GLU A 22 -53.47 -13.80 32.08
N VAL A 23 -53.94 -15.01 32.39
CA VAL A 23 -53.98 -16.13 31.45
C VAL A 23 -55.39 -16.70 31.36
N VAL A 24 -55.78 -17.12 30.16
CA VAL A 24 -57.00 -17.89 29.95
C VAL A 24 -56.65 -19.36 30.06
N VAL A 25 -57.22 -20.03 31.06
CA VAL A 25 -57.04 -21.47 31.30
C VAL A 25 -58.26 -22.21 30.76
N ASN A 26 -58.01 -23.28 30.01
CA ASN A 26 -59.02 -24.28 29.65
C ASN A 26 -58.57 -25.64 30.20
N PHE A 27 -59.47 -26.61 30.26
CA PHE A 27 -59.19 -27.94 30.79
C PHE A 27 -59.38 -28.97 29.68
N LEU A 28 -58.38 -29.83 29.48
CA LEU A 28 -58.48 -30.88 28.46
C LEU A 28 -59.51 -31.92 28.89
N ASP A 29 -60.43 -32.25 27.99
CA ASP A 29 -61.51 -33.23 28.24
C ASP A 29 -62.37 -32.90 29.48
N ASP A 30 -62.52 -31.60 29.81
CA ASP A 30 -63.17 -31.10 31.04
C ASP A 30 -62.56 -31.63 32.35
N ASP A 31 -61.32 -32.12 32.31
CA ASP A 31 -60.58 -32.59 33.48
C ASP A 31 -59.83 -31.43 34.15
N ALA A 32 -60.30 -31.02 35.33
CA ALA A 32 -59.72 -29.95 36.13
C ALA A 32 -58.24 -30.17 36.49
N ASP A 33 -57.79 -31.43 36.49
CA ASP A 33 -56.39 -31.80 36.75
C ASP A 33 -55.48 -31.66 35.50
N ARG A 34 -56.06 -31.30 34.34
CA ARG A 34 -55.35 -31.13 33.06
C ARG A 34 -55.52 -29.72 32.47
N PRO A 35 -55.09 -28.66 33.18
CA PRO A 35 -55.17 -27.30 32.68
C PRO A 35 -54.23 -27.04 31.50
N ILE A 36 -54.71 -26.27 30.53
CA ILE A 36 -53.97 -25.72 29.40
C ILE A 36 -54.14 -24.20 29.37
N ILE A 37 -53.08 -23.47 29.00
CA ILE A 37 -53.16 -22.02 28.84
C ILE A 37 -53.38 -21.72 27.36
N LEU A 38 -54.52 -21.12 27.03
CA LEU A 38 -54.88 -20.72 25.67
C LEU A 38 -54.14 -19.46 25.22
N GLY A 39 -53.81 -18.58 26.16
CA GLY A 39 -53.11 -17.33 25.90
C GLY A 39 -53.05 -16.43 27.12
N CYS A 40 -52.29 -15.35 27.01
CA CYS A 40 -52.33 -14.25 27.98
C CYS A 40 -53.26 -13.15 27.45
N VAL A 41 -54.07 -12.57 28.32
CA VAL A 41 -54.96 -11.45 27.97
C VAL A 41 -54.38 -10.13 28.46
N TYR A 42 -54.79 -9.06 27.78
CA TYR A 42 -54.56 -7.71 28.29
C TYR A 42 -55.28 -7.55 29.63
N ASN A 43 -54.57 -7.05 30.63
CA ASN A 43 -55.17 -6.51 31.84
C ASN A 43 -54.75 -5.04 31.97
N GLY A 44 -55.56 -4.24 32.66
CA GLY A 44 -55.36 -2.78 32.77
C GLY A 44 -53.95 -2.37 33.21
N ASP A 45 -53.28 -3.25 33.96
CA ASP A 45 -51.92 -3.07 34.48
C ASP A 45 -50.82 -3.30 33.42
N ASN A 46 -51.06 -4.11 32.38
CA ASN A 46 -50.08 -4.45 31.35
C ASN A 46 -50.47 -3.89 29.97
N ALA A 47 -50.04 -2.66 29.67
CA ALA A 47 -50.19 -2.06 28.34
C ALA A 47 -49.72 -2.98 27.19
N PRO A 48 -50.38 -2.94 26.00
CA PRO A 48 -49.90 -3.63 24.81
C PRO A 48 -48.43 -3.29 24.50
N PRO A 49 -47.65 -4.22 23.94
CA PRO A 49 -46.22 -3.99 23.68
C PRO A 49 -45.96 -2.91 22.62
N PHE A 50 -46.90 -2.67 21.71
CA PHE A 50 -46.77 -1.70 20.62
C PHE A 50 -47.88 -0.66 20.69
N GLU A 51 -47.51 0.61 20.51
CA GLU A 51 -48.43 1.76 20.67
C GLU A 51 -49.07 2.16 19.33
N SER A 52 -48.42 1.84 18.20
CA SER A 52 -48.97 2.09 16.87
C SER A 52 -49.83 0.93 16.38
N LYS A 53 -50.91 1.25 15.66
CA LYS A 53 -51.75 0.26 14.97
C LYS A 53 -51.06 -0.39 13.76
N THR A 54 -49.94 0.16 13.33
CA THR A 54 -49.11 -0.37 12.23
C THR A 54 -48.02 -1.30 12.71
N GLN A 55 -47.84 -1.44 14.03
CA GLN A 55 -46.76 -2.23 14.60
C GLN A 55 -47.23 -3.61 15.05
N SER A 56 -46.43 -4.62 14.74
CA SER A 56 -46.65 -6.00 15.19
C SER A 56 -45.30 -6.69 15.45
N GLY A 57 -45.29 -7.76 16.25
CA GLY A 57 -44.07 -8.50 16.54
C GLY A 57 -44.01 -9.13 17.92
N ILE A 58 -42.79 -9.43 18.38
CA ILE A 58 -42.51 -10.01 19.68
C ILE A 58 -41.50 -9.14 20.45
N ARG A 59 -41.82 -8.83 21.71
CA ARG A 59 -40.89 -8.18 22.64
C ARG A 59 -40.79 -9.01 23.91
N THR A 60 -39.58 -9.41 24.28
CA THR A 60 -39.31 -10.19 25.50
C THR A 60 -38.28 -9.48 26.37
N ARG A 61 -38.47 -9.47 27.69
CA ARG A 61 -37.64 -8.71 28.64
C ARG A 61 -36.68 -9.63 29.41
N SER A 62 -35.58 -9.11 29.94
CA SER A 62 -34.83 -9.82 31.00
C SER A 62 -35.70 -9.95 32.27
N SER A 63 -35.55 -11.04 33.03
CA SER A 63 -36.44 -11.33 34.16
C SER A 63 -36.08 -10.53 35.43
N LYS A 64 -37.11 -10.21 36.22
CA LYS A 64 -37.15 -9.53 37.53
C LYS A 64 -37.09 -7.99 37.56
N GLN A 65 -36.41 -7.30 36.62
CA GLN A 65 -36.33 -5.81 36.62
C GLN A 65 -36.27 -5.14 35.23
N GLY A 66 -36.47 -5.88 34.14
CA GLY A 66 -36.40 -5.32 32.78
C GLY A 66 -37.54 -4.33 32.48
N ASN A 67 -37.20 -3.11 32.07
CA ASN A 67 -38.13 -2.10 31.54
C ASN A 67 -38.12 -2.10 30.00
N LYS A 68 -38.84 -1.18 29.33
CA LYS A 68 -38.88 -1.10 27.86
C LYS A 68 -37.49 -0.97 27.20
N ASN A 69 -36.49 -0.45 27.93
CA ASN A 69 -35.13 -0.24 27.45
C ASN A 69 -34.22 -1.49 27.56
N ASN A 70 -34.74 -2.60 28.13
CA ASN A 70 -33.99 -3.82 28.45
C ASN A 70 -34.75 -5.04 27.91
N ALA A 71 -34.81 -5.15 26.58
CA ALA A 71 -35.60 -6.16 25.89
C ALA A 71 -34.93 -6.67 24.61
N ASN A 72 -35.21 -7.92 24.25
CA ASN A 72 -35.06 -8.40 22.89
C ASN A 72 -36.33 -8.10 22.10
N GLU A 73 -36.19 -7.70 20.84
CA GLU A 73 -37.32 -7.30 20.01
C GLU A 73 -37.13 -7.72 18.56
N PHE A 74 -38.22 -8.24 17.98
CA PHE A 74 -38.39 -8.44 16.56
C PHE A 74 -39.74 -7.82 16.17
N ARG A 75 -39.71 -6.71 15.44
CA ARG A 75 -40.88 -5.87 15.17
C ARG A 75 -40.99 -5.52 13.70
N PHE A 76 -42.21 -5.57 13.17
CA PHE A 76 -42.63 -4.99 11.90
C PHE A 76 -43.39 -3.69 12.16
N ASP A 77 -43.17 -2.68 11.33
CA ASP A 77 -43.98 -1.47 11.25
C ASP A 77 -44.44 -1.29 9.80
N ASP A 78 -45.75 -1.41 9.55
CA ASP A 78 -46.36 -1.34 8.22
C ASP A 78 -46.95 0.06 7.93
N ALA A 79 -46.42 1.10 8.59
CA ALA A 79 -46.81 2.47 8.31
C ALA A 79 -46.35 2.86 6.90
N LYS A 80 -47.31 3.23 6.04
CA LYS A 80 -47.05 3.57 4.65
C LYS A 80 -45.95 4.64 4.52
N GLY A 81 -44.86 4.30 3.84
CA GLY A 81 -43.69 5.17 3.65
C GLY A 81 -42.69 5.21 4.80
N GLY A 82 -42.91 4.42 5.85
CA GLY A 82 -42.03 4.24 7.01
C GLY A 82 -41.85 2.77 7.38
N GLU A 83 -42.01 1.89 6.40
CA GLU A 83 -42.00 0.44 6.60
C GLU A 83 -40.65 0.00 7.17
N GLN A 84 -40.68 -0.82 8.23
CA GLN A 84 -39.47 -1.24 8.91
C GLN A 84 -39.60 -2.64 9.50
N ILE A 85 -38.50 -3.40 9.39
CA ILE A 85 -38.22 -4.53 10.28
C ILE A 85 -37.13 -4.08 11.25
N PHE A 86 -37.39 -4.22 12.55
CA PHE A 86 -36.46 -3.91 13.62
C PHE A 86 -36.08 -5.19 14.35
N VAL A 87 -34.77 -5.45 14.41
CA VAL A 87 -34.18 -6.55 15.18
C VAL A 87 -33.27 -5.94 16.24
N HIS A 88 -33.52 -6.27 17.50
CA HIS A 88 -32.73 -5.81 18.63
C HIS A 88 -32.45 -6.96 19.59
N ALA A 89 -31.17 -7.17 19.87
CA ALA A 89 -30.72 -8.05 20.94
C ALA A 89 -30.17 -7.20 22.09
N GLU A 90 -30.61 -7.48 23.32
CA GLU A 90 -30.16 -6.74 24.52
C GLU A 90 -28.67 -6.97 24.81
N LYS A 91 -28.10 -8.10 24.37
CA LYS A 91 -26.72 -8.46 24.66
C LYS A 91 -25.99 -9.05 23.46
N ASN A 92 -26.41 -10.23 23.02
CA ASN A 92 -25.79 -10.97 21.94
C ASN A 92 -26.82 -11.27 20.86
N MET A 93 -26.44 -11.11 19.61
CA MET A 93 -27.17 -11.64 18.45
C MET A 93 -26.21 -12.55 17.70
N ASP A 94 -26.52 -13.85 17.69
CA ASP A 94 -25.82 -14.84 16.89
C ASP A 94 -26.63 -15.10 15.61
N THR A 95 -25.95 -15.26 14.47
CA THR A 95 -26.58 -15.52 13.17
C THR A 95 -25.75 -16.55 12.43
N GLU A 96 -26.38 -17.66 12.06
CA GLU A 96 -25.76 -18.81 11.39
C GLU A 96 -26.58 -19.17 10.16
N ILE A 97 -25.92 -19.28 9.01
CA ILE A 97 -26.53 -19.65 7.74
C ILE A 97 -25.74 -20.85 7.20
N GLU A 98 -26.35 -22.04 7.20
CA GLU A 98 -25.65 -23.29 6.82
C GLU A 98 -25.43 -23.45 5.30
N ASN A 99 -26.11 -22.65 4.48
CA ASN A 99 -26.01 -22.77 3.02
C ASN A 99 -25.58 -21.45 2.38
N ASN A 100 -26.51 -20.54 2.10
CA ASN A 100 -26.22 -19.29 1.39
C ASN A 100 -26.94 -18.11 2.06
N GLU A 101 -26.21 -17.03 2.29
CA GLU A 101 -26.77 -15.71 2.57
C GLU A 101 -26.69 -14.85 1.30
N THR A 102 -27.73 -14.07 1.02
CA THR A 102 -27.70 -13.04 -0.02
C THR A 102 -28.26 -11.76 0.58
N LEU A 103 -27.48 -10.69 0.52
CA LEU A 103 -27.86 -9.38 1.04
C LEU A 103 -27.83 -8.36 -0.09
N THR A 104 -28.95 -7.67 -0.29
CA THR A 104 -29.06 -6.52 -1.20
C THR A 104 -29.58 -5.32 -0.41
N VAL A 105 -28.95 -4.17 -0.57
CA VAL A 105 -29.36 -2.90 0.03
C VAL A 105 -29.39 -1.87 -1.09
N ASP A 106 -30.57 -1.38 -1.44
CA ASP A 106 -30.77 -0.57 -2.66
C ASP A 106 -30.25 0.87 -2.52
N ASN A 107 -30.21 1.39 -1.28
CA ASN A 107 -29.76 2.75 -1.00
C ASN A 107 -28.44 2.71 -0.20
N ASP A 108 -28.51 2.91 1.13
CA ASP A 108 -27.32 3.07 1.96
C ASP A 108 -27.18 1.94 2.97
N ARG A 109 -25.93 1.46 3.17
CA ARG A 109 -25.57 0.54 4.26
C ARG A 109 -24.56 1.24 5.18
N ASN A 110 -24.96 1.43 6.44
CA ASN A 110 -24.08 1.93 7.49
C ASN A 110 -23.72 0.80 8.47
N LYS A 111 -22.43 0.61 8.75
CA LYS A 111 -21.93 -0.35 9.74
C LYS A 111 -20.99 0.37 10.70
N THR A 112 -21.19 0.16 12.00
CA THR A 112 -20.33 0.71 13.04
C THR A 112 -20.01 -0.39 14.03
N VAL A 113 -18.71 -0.62 14.25
CA VAL A 113 -18.19 -1.57 15.24
C VAL A 113 -17.33 -0.77 16.21
N HIS A 114 -17.75 -0.68 17.47
CA HIS A 114 -17.07 0.18 18.46
C HIS A 114 -15.75 -0.37 18.98
N ASN A 115 -15.51 -1.67 18.81
CA ASN A 115 -14.31 -2.34 19.28
C ASN A 115 -13.59 -3.01 18.10
N ASN A 116 -13.64 -4.34 18.00
CA ASN A 116 -12.87 -5.08 17.00
C ASN A 116 -13.78 -5.76 15.97
N GLU A 117 -13.35 -5.76 14.72
CA GLU A 117 -13.90 -6.57 13.64
C GLU A 117 -12.83 -7.54 13.14
N THR A 118 -13.19 -8.82 13.02
CA THR A 118 -12.37 -9.85 12.38
C THR A 118 -13.17 -10.40 11.20
N VAL A 119 -12.55 -10.42 10.02
CA VAL A 119 -13.15 -10.99 8.81
C VAL A 119 -12.20 -12.06 8.27
N THR A 120 -12.75 -13.26 8.08
CA THR A 120 -12.04 -14.39 7.45
C THR A 120 -12.79 -14.77 6.18
N ILE A 121 -12.06 -14.89 5.07
CA ILE A 121 -12.54 -15.44 3.80
C ILE A 121 -11.61 -16.60 3.46
N ASP A 122 -12.13 -17.83 3.48
CA ASP A 122 -11.29 -19.03 3.29
C ASP A 122 -10.86 -19.25 1.83
N ASN A 123 -11.63 -18.71 0.88
CA ASN A 123 -11.33 -18.79 -0.54
C ASN A 123 -11.13 -17.39 -1.13
N ASP A 124 -12.02 -16.93 -2.01
CA ASP A 124 -11.83 -15.71 -2.78
C ASP A 124 -12.71 -14.56 -2.30
N ARG A 125 -12.16 -13.34 -2.29
CA ARG A 125 -12.91 -12.09 -2.13
C ARG A 125 -12.75 -11.27 -3.41
N THR A 126 -13.88 -10.83 -3.98
CA THR A 126 -13.92 -9.84 -5.06
C THR A 126 -14.62 -8.59 -4.55
N GLU A 127 -14.03 -7.42 -4.81
CA GLU A 127 -14.59 -6.12 -4.46
C GLU A 127 -14.61 -5.24 -5.70
N THR A 128 -15.69 -4.48 -5.88
CA THR A 128 -15.83 -3.54 -6.99
C THR A 128 -16.46 -2.26 -6.46
N VAL A 129 -15.73 -1.15 -6.57
CA VAL A 129 -16.19 0.19 -6.22
C VAL A 129 -16.27 0.98 -7.52
N HIS A 130 -17.48 1.39 -7.91
CA HIS A 130 -17.69 2.08 -9.19
C HIS A 130 -17.21 3.53 -9.21
N ASN A 131 -17.29 4.20 -8.06
CA ASN A 131 -16.92 5.61 -7.93
C ASN A 131 -15.62 5.74 -7.12
N ASN A 132 -15.70 6.25 -5.89
CA ASN A 132 -14.53 6.56 -5.07
C ASN A 132 -14.46 5.64 -3.85
N GLU A 133 -13.25 5.26 -3.48
CA GLU A 133 -12.94 4.58 -2.22
C GLU A 133 -12.05 5.49 -1.37
N THR A 134 -12.28 5.52 -0.06
CA THR A 134 -11.41 6.20 0.91
C THR A 134 -11.20 5.29 2.10
N ILE A 135 -9.94 4.93 2.33
CA ILE A 135 -9.51 4.13 3.49
C ILE A 135 -8.67 5.03 4.37
N THR A 136 -9.03 5.16 5.65
CA THR A 136 -8.22 5.86 6.66
C THR A 136 -7.80 4.87 7.74
N VAL A 137 -6.52 4.85 8.06
CA VAL A 137 -5.93 4.05 9.13
C VAL A 137 -5.13 5.01 10.01
N ASP A 138 -5.60 5.28 11.22
CA ASP A 138 -4.99 6.29 12.10
C ASP A 138 -3.68 5.83 12.72
N ASN A 139 -3.53 4.52 12.92
CA ASN A 139 -2.34 3.91 13.49
C ASN A 139 -1.52 3.20 12.39
N ASN A 140 -1.47 1.87 12.41
CA ASN A 140 -0.60 1.08 11.54
C ASN A 140 -1.41 0.22 10.58
N ARG A 141 -0.92 0.10 9.33
CA ARG A 141 -1.36 -0.90 8.35
C ARG A 141 -0.21 -1.85 8.06
N THR A 142 -0.48 -3.15 8.12
CA THR A 142 0.44 -4.21 7.69
C THR A 142 -0.25 -5.03 6.61
N GLU A 143 0.45 -5.25 5.50
CA GLU A 143 -0.04 -6.03 4.36
C GLU A 143 0.99 -7.11 4.01
N SER A 144 0.51 -8.33 3.76
CA SER A 144 1.35 -9.46 3.41
C SER A 144 0.68 -10.25 2.29
N VAL A 145 1.37 -10.39 1.17
CA VAL A 145 0.91 -11.13 -0.01
C VAL A 145 1.83 -12.33 -0.20
N GLY A 146 1.29 -13.53 -0.05
CA GLY A 146 2.10 -14.77 -0.08
C GLY A 146 2.62 -15.17 -1.46
N LYS A 147 2.09 -14.58 -2.53
CA LYS A 147 2.50 -14.84 -3.93
C LYS A 147 2.80 -13.54 -4.66
N ASN A 148 1.89 -13.06 -5.51
CA ASN A 148 2.11 -11.92 -6.39
C ASN A 148 1.12 -10.80 -6.08
N GLU A 149 1.59 -9.56 -6.12
CA GLU A 149 0.77 -8.36 -6.12
C GLU A 149 0.84 -7.68 -7.49
N THR A 150 -0.27 -7.14 -7.98
CA THR A 150 -0.30 -6.35 -9.22
C THR A 150 -1.17 -5.12 -9.00
N ILE A 151 -0.59 -3.95 -9.26
CA ILE A 151 -1.27 -2.67 -9.12
C ILE A 151 -1.28 -1.98 -10.47
N SER A 152 -2.47 -1.64 -10.98
CA SER A 152 -2.64 -0.88 -12.21
C SER A 152 -3.36 0.43 -11.91
N ILE A 153 -2.76 1.56 -12.32
CA ILE A 153 -3.32 2.89 -12.15
C ILE A 153 -3.50 3.52 -13.53
N GLY A 154 -4.73 3.87 -13.89
CA GLY A 154 -5.05 4.39 -15.24
C GLY A 154 -4.60 5.83 -15.50
N ALA A 155 -4.37 6.62 -14.44
CA ALA A 155 -3.99 8.03 -14.56
C ALA A 155 -2.72 8.35 -13.76
N ASN A 156 -2.85 8.66 -12.46
CA ASN A 156 -1.74 9.17 -11.65
C ASN A 156 -1.65 8.46 -10.30
N ARG A 157 -0.43 8.17 -9.84
CA ARG A 157 -0.12 7.76 -8.46
C ARG A 157 0.71 8.86 -7.79
N ARG A 158 0.31 9.30 -6.61
CA ARG A 158 1.09 10.18 -5.73
C ARG A 158 1.31 9.47 -4.40
N GLU A 159 2.55 9.45 -3.96
CA GLU A 159 2.97 8.82 -2.70
C GLU A 159 3.73 9.86 -1.87
N THR A 160 3.51 9.86 -0.56
CA THR A 160 4.17 10.78 0.37
C THR A 160 4.47 10.05 1.65
N VAL A 161 5.75 9.96 1.98
CA VAL A 161 6.26 9.28 3.17
C VAL A 161 6.87 10.33 4.08
N GLY A 162 6.33 10.49 5.31
CA GLY A 162 6.72 11.56 6.22
C GLY A 162 8.07 11.37 6.91
N ALA A 163 8.57 10.14 6.98
CA ALA A 163 9.84 9.80 7.62
C ALA A 163 10.77 9.02 6.67
N ASN A 164 10.68 7.69 6.66
CA ASN A 164 11.59 6.83 5.91
C ASN A 164 10.81 5.84 5.03
N GLU A 165 11.32 5.63 3.81
CA GLU A 165 10.91 4.55 2.92
C GLU A 165 12.08 3.56 2.77
N SER A 166 11.79 2.25 2.83
CA SER A 166 12.78 1.20 2.61
C SER A 166 12.22 0.19 1.63
N VAL A 167 12.98 -0.10 0.57
CA VAL A 167 12.59 -1.03 -0.49
C VAL A 167 13.68 -2.09 -0.62
N ALA A 168 13.32 -3.36 -0.38
CA ALA A 168 14.21 -4.50 -0.54
C ALA A 168 13.68 -5.43 -1.63
N ILE A 169 14.52 -5.73 -2.63
CA ILE A 169 14.16 -6.54 -3.79
C ILE A 169 15.14 -7.71 -3.85
N GLY A 170 14.64 -8.94 -3.74
CA GLY A 170 15.47 -10.14 -3.65
C GLY A 170 16.09 -10.61 -4.97
N ALA A 171 15.54 -10.16 -6.11
CA ALA A 171 16.02 -10.52 -7.45
C ALA A 171 16.28 -9.29 -8.31
N ASN A 172 15.32 -8.88 -9.16
CA ASN A 172 15.52 -7.84 -10.16
C ASN A 172 14.52 -6.69 -10.00
N GLN A 173 14.97 -5.46 -10.23
CA GLN A 173 14.12 -4.29 -10.40
C GLN A 173 14.23 -3.78 -11.84
N SER A 174 13.09 -3.56 -12.50
CA SER A 174 13.03 -2.91 -13.81
C SER A 174 12.17 -1.65 -13.71
N VAL A 175 12.68 -0.53 -14.23
CA VAL A 175 11.98 0.76 -14.22
C VAL A 175 11.99 1.31 -15.64
N THR A 176 10.80 1.53 -16.20
CA THR A 176 10.63 2.16 -17.51
C THR A 176 9.84 3.45 -17.34
N VAL A 177 10.40 4.57 -17.80
CA VAL A 177 9.77 5.89 -17.75
C VAL A 177 9.62 6.40 -19.17
N GLY A 178 8.38 6.61 -19.62
CA GLY A 178 8.09 6.99 -21.01
C GLY A 178 8.46 8.43 -21.39
N SER A 179 8.71 9.29 -20.40
CA SER A 179 9.08 10.70 -20.62
C SER A 179 10.26 11.09 -19.73
N LYS A 180 10.02 11.84 -18.65
CA LYS A 180 11.07 12.38 -17.78
C LYS A 180 11.07 11.69 -16.43
N GLN A 181 12.27 11.35 -15.95
CA GLN A 181 12.54 11.06 -14.54
C GLN A 181 13.29 12.25 -13.92
N SER A 182 12.89 12.66 -12.72
CA SER A 182 13.60 13.68 -11.93
C SER A 182 13.89 13.11 -10.55
N VAL A 183 15.13 13.26 -10.10
CA VAL A 183 15.58 12.84 -8.77
C VAL A 183 16.25 14.03 -8.11
N SER A 184 15.77 14.41 -6.92
CA SER A 184 16.34 15.50 -6.12
C SER A 184 16.66 14.96 -4.74
N VAL A 185 17.93 15.05 -4.34
CA VAL A 185 18.42 14.57 -3.04
C VAL A 185 19.01 15.76 -2.30
N ALA A 186 18.46 16.10 -1.14
CA ALA A 186 18.83 17.31 -0.40
C ALA A 186 20.19 17.19 0.31
N SER A 187 20.60 15.97 0.65
CA SER A 187 21.87 15.69 1.32
C SER A 187 22.72 14.76 0.45
N ASN A 188 22.91 13.50 0.85
CA ASN A 188 23.84 12.59 0.18
C ASN A 188 23.11 11.54 -0.67
N GLN A 189 23.64 11.27 -1.86
CA GLN A 189 23.26 10.12 -2.68
C GLN A 189 24.46 9.17 -2.80
N THR A 190 24.30 7.94 -2.32
CA THR A 190 25.29 6.87 -2.45
C THR A 190 24.77 5.81 -3.41
N LEU A 191 25.57 5.43 -4.40
CA LEU A 191 25.27 4.34 -5.33
C LEU A 191 26.43 3.34 -5.33
N THR A 192 26.16 2.14 -4.82
CA THR A 192 27.11 1.01 -4.85
C THR A 192 26.58 -0.04 -5.82
N VAL A 193 27.41 -0.43 -6.78
CA VAL A 193 27.10 -1.50 -7.74
C VAL A 193 28.13 -2.59 -7.55
N GLY A 194 27.70 -3.79 -7.14
CA GLY A 194 28.61 -4.93 -6.91
C GLY A 194 29.13 -5.58 -8.20
N GLY A 195 28.43 -5.37 -9.32
CA GLY A 195 28.81 -5.84 -10.65
C GLY A 195 29.13 -4.68 -11.60
N ALA A 196 28.75 -4.83 -12.86
CA ALA A 196 28.96 -3.80 -13.87
C ALA A 196 27.85 -2.73 -13.86
N ARG A 197 28.22 -1.49 -14.18
CA ARG A 197 27.29 -0.39 -14.48
C ARG A 197 27.53 0.11 -15.89
N ALA A 198 26.49 0.12 -16.72
CA ALA A 198 26.50 0.75 -18.04
C ALA A 198 25.55 1.95 -18.05
N GLU A 199 25.93 3.01 -18.76
CA GLU A 199 25.12 4.21 -18.92
C GLU A 199 25.19 4.66 -20.38
N SER A 200 24.05 4.63 -21.07
CA SER A 200 23.95 5.02 -22.48
C SER A 200 23.10 6.29 -22.59
N ILE A 201 23.66 7.33 -23.19
CA ILE A 201 23.00 8.63 -23.34
C ILE A 201 22.95 8.97 -24.83
N ALA A 202 21.75 9.13 -25.38
CA ALA A 202 21.56 9.31 -26.82
C ALA A 202 21.92 10.72 -27.32
N LEU A 203 21.66 11.75 -26.49
CA LEU A 203 21.82 13.15 -26.90
C LEU A 203 22.96 13.85 -26.15
N ALA A 204 22.81 14.06 -24.85
CA ALA A 204 23.77 14.84 -24.08
C ALA A 204 23.77 14.46 -22.60
N LYS A 205 24.97 14.49 -22.00
CA LYS A 205 25.19 14.37 -20.55
C LYS A 205 26.00 15.57 -20.08
N ALA A 206 25.52 16.27 -19.05
CA ALA A 206 26.23 17.33 -18.37
C ALA A 206 26.56 16.90 -16.94
N LEU A 207 27.80 17.13 -16.50
CA LEU A 207 28.25 16.89 -15.13
C LEU A 207 28.83 18.19 -14.57
N SER A 208 28.19 18.74 -13.53
CA SER A 208 28.66 19.92 -12.82
C SER A 208 28.92 19.57 -11.37
N ILE A 209 30.13 19.83 -10.89
CA ILE A 209 30.57 19.50 -9.53
C ILE A 209 31.02 20.78 -8.84
N GLY A 210 30.42 21.10 -7.70
CA GLY A 210 30.66 22.37 -6.99
C GLY A 210 31.95 22.41 -6.15
N ALA A 211 32.50 21.25 -5.77
CA ALA A 211 33.67 21.17 -4.90
C ALA A 211 34.76 20.25 -5.46
N ALA A 212 34.63 18.93 -5.27
CA ALA A 212 35.66 17.97 -5.63
C ALA A 212 35.09 16.82 -6.46
N TYR A 213 35.86 16.40 -7.46
CA TYR A 213 35.56 15.24 -8.29
C TYR A 213 36.78 14.32 -8.36
N GLN A 214 36.59 13.06 -7.99
CA GLN A 214 37.64 12.04 -8.03
C GLN A 214 37.17 10.85 -8.84
N ILE A 215 38.04 10.37 -9.73
CA ILE A 215 37.87 9.10 -10.44
C ILE A 215 39.06 8.21 -10.06
N SER A 216 38.78 7.00 -9.56
CA SER A 216 39.78 5.95 -9.38
C SER A 216 39.40 4.75 -10.23
N VAL A 217 40.34 4.28 -11.05
CA VAL A 217 40.13 3.14 -11.95
C VAL A 217 41.20 2.10 -11.66
N GLY A 218 40.79 0.90 -11.25
CA GLY A 218 41.72 -0.19 -10.94
C GLY A 218 42.27 -0.91 -12.19
N GLY A 219 41.57 -0.81 -13.32
CA GLY A 219 41.98 -1.35 -14.62
C GLY A 219 42.31 -0.25 -15.62
N ALA A 220 41.90 -0.44 -16.88
CA ALA A 220 42.11 0.54 -17.93
C ALA A 220 40.99 1.61 -17.95
N LYS A 221 41.37 2.88 -18.16
CA LYS A 221 40.46 3.97 -18.53
C LYS A 221 40.69 4.31 -20.01
N ASN A 222 39.66 4.19 -20.83
CA ASN A 222 39.67 4.63 -22.23
C ASN A 222 38.65 5.75 -22.41
N GLU A 223 39.01 6.76 -23.19
CA GLU A 223 38.14 7.91 -23.48
C GLU A 223 38.29 8.27 -24.96
N THR A 224 37.20 8.12 -25.71
CA THR A 224 37.15 8.41 -27.14
C THR A 224 36.19 9.56 -27.37
N VAL A 225 36.66 10.60 -28.04
CA VAL A 225 35.85 11.79 -28.35
C VAL A 225 35.80 11.93 -29.88
N GLY A 226 34.60 11.86 -30.44
CA GLY A 226 34.40 12.01 -31.90
C GLY A 226 34.45 13.45 -32.39
N GLY A 227 34.25 14.42 -31.48
CA GLY A 227 34.39 15.85 -31.73
C GLY A 227 35.64 16.43 -31.06
N SER A 228 35.50 17.61 -30.46
CA SER A 228 36.57 18.25 -29.70
C SER A 228 36.61 17.81 -28.24
N SER A 229 37.80 17.50 -27.75
CA SER A 229 38.09 17.46 -26.30
C SER A 229 38.84 18.73 -25.91
N THR A 230 38.40 19.41 -24.85
CA THR A 230 39.03 20.64 -24.34
C THR A 230 39.12 20.55 -22.83
N GLU A 231 40.31 20.83 -22.29
CA GLU A 231 40.57 20.82 -20.86
C GLU A 231 41.24 22.14 -20.48
N GLN A 232 40.60 22.87 -19.56
CA GLN A 232 41.14 24.10 -18.99
C GLN A 232 41.36 23.90 -17.49
N VAL A 233 42.60 24.12 -17.05
CA VAL A 233 42.97 23.98 -15.64
C VAL A 233 43.48 25.32 -15.13
N GLY A 234 42.78 25.88 -14.14
CA GLY A 234 43.04 27.24 -13.65
C GLY A 234 44.30 27.39 -12.79
N VAL A 235 44.79 26.30 -12.18
CA VAL A 235 45.94 26.34 -11.25
C VAL A 235 47.06 25.41 -11.70
N LEU A 236 46.88 24.09 -11.58
CA LEU A 236 47.93 23.11 -11.88
C LEU A 236 47.33 21.90 -12.58
N LYS A 237 47.80 21.64 -13.80
CA LYS A 237 47.63 20.35 -14.47
C LYS A 237 48.87 19.50 -14.19
N HIS A 238 48.73 18.49 -13.34
CA HIS A 238 49.81 17.57 -12.99
C HIS A 238 49.52 16.18 -13.57
N ILE A 239 50.39 15.71 -14.46
CA ILE A 239 50.31 14.37 -15.06
C ILE A 239 51.55 13.59 -14.64
N ILE A 240 51.34 12.43 -14.02
CA ILE A 240 52.40 11.47 -13.72
C ILE A 240 52.12 10.19 -14.50
N ALA A 241 53.06 9.79 -15.34
CA ALA A 241 53.05 8.50 -16.02
C ALA A 241 54.17 7.62 -15.47
N GLY A 242 53.86 6.36 -15.13
CA GLY A 242 54.84 5.47 -14.49
C GLY A 242 55.91 4.90 -15.43
N LYS A 243 55.61 4.77 -16.73
CA LYS A 243 56.53 4.15 -17.71
C LYS A 243 56.75 5.01 -18.96
N ARG A 244 55.66 5.49 -19.55
CA ARG A 244 55.66 6.21 -20.82
C ARG A 244 54.53 7.23 -20.82
N PHE A 245 54.81 8.44 -21.28
CA PHE A 245 53.81 9.42 -21.68
C PHE A 245 53.97 9.68 -23.17
N GLU A 246 52.86 9.67 -23.92
CA GLU A 246 52.90 9.75 -25.37
C GLU A 246 51.76 10.63 -25.90
N LEU A 247 52.11 11.55 -26.79
CA LEU A 247 51.18 12.34 -27.59
C LEU A 247 51.41 11.98 -29.05
N VAL A 248 50.35 11.58 -29.75
CA VAL A 248 50.41 11.20 -31.18
C VAL A 248 49.41 12.02 -31.96
N VAL A 249 49.85 12.58 -33.08
CA VAL A 249 49.02 13.31 -34.05
C VAL A 249 49.41 12.86 -35.45
N GLY A 250 48.60 11.98 -36.06
CA GLY A 250 48.95 11.37 -37.35
C GLY A 250 50.32 10.70 -37.30
N ASP A 251 51.23 11.10 -38.20
CA ASP A 251 52.61 10.58 -38.27
C ASP A 251 53.59 11.25 -37.28
N SER A 252 53.13 12.19 -36.45
CA SER A 252 53.98 12.92 -35.49
C SER A 252 53.77 12.44 -34.06
N SER A 253 54.84 12.39 -33.26
CA SER A 253 54.74 12.02 -31.84
C SER A 253 55.75 12.74 -30.93
N LEU A 254 55.33 12.91 -29.68
CA LEU A 254 56.18 13.24 -28.54
C LEU A 254 56.08 12.10 -27.52
N ILE A 255 57.21 11.51 -27.16
CA ILE A 255 57.29 10.39 -26.22
C ILE A 255 58.27 10.75 -25.10
N LEU A 256 57.85 10.53 -23.86
CA LEU A 256 58.68 10.62 -22.66
C LEU A 256 58.74 9.24 -22.00
N ASN A 257 59.93 8.68 -21.85
CA ASN A 257 60.15 7.39 -21.21
C ASN A 257 60.70 7.56 -19.79
N SER A 258 60.45 6.57 -18.92
CA SER A 258 60.92 6.56 -17.54
C SER A 258 62.45 6.49 -17.38
N ASP A 259 63.17 6.13 -18.44
CA ASP A 259 64.65 6.13 -18.47
C ASP A 259 65.25 7.53 -18.74
N GLY A 260 64.41 8.55 -18.93
CA GLY A 260 64.82 9.93 -19.22
C GLY A 260 64.91 10.25 -20.71
N THR A 261 64.70 9.29 -21.61
CA THR A 261 64.71 9.52 -23.05
C THR A 261 63.45 10.27 -23.49
N ILE A 262 63.65 11.35 -24.25
CA ILE A 262 62.58 12.10 -24.93
C ILE A 262 62.74 11.90 -26.44
N ILE A 263 61.66 11.52 -27.13
CA ILE A 263 61.65 11.32 -28.58
C ILE A 263 60.66 12.29 -29.20
N LEU A 264 61.15 13.07 -30.18
CA LEU A 264 60.37 13.94 -31.04
C LEU A 264 60.48 13.38 -32.46
N SER A 265 59.38 12.85 -32.99
CA SER A 265 59.33 12.24 -34.33
C SER A 265 58.31 12.97 -35.19
N ALA A 266 58.73 13.41 -36.38
CA ALA A 266 57.86 14.01 -37.40
C ALA A 266 58.53 13.96 -38.78
N LYS A 267 57.76 14.18 -39.85
CA LYS A 267 58.30 14.36 -41.22
C LYS A 267 59.16 15.62 -41.34
N GLU A 268 58.77 16.68 -40.65
CA GLU A 268 59.47 17.94 -40.57
C GLU A 268 59.38 18.43 -39.13
N ILE A 269 60.53 18.75 -38.52
CA ILE A 269 60.60 19.40 -37.21
C ILE A 269 61.07 20.83 -37.43
N LYS A 270 60.14 21.78 -37.33
CA LYS A 270 60.43 23.21 -37.46
C LYS A 270 60.54 23.84 -36.07
N ILE A 271 61.70 24.38 -35.74
CA ILE A 271 61.97 25.07 -34.46
C ILE A 271 62.24 26.54 -34.79
N GLU A 272 61.37 27.44 -34.32
CA GLU A 272 61.49 28.89 -34.54
C GLU A 272 61.57 29.63 -33.20
N GLY A 273 62.58 30.48 -33.05
CA GLY A 273 62.75 31.35 -31.88
C GLY A 273 62.73 32.80 -32.32
N SER A 274 61.85 33.62 -31.74
CA SER A 274 61.78 35.05 -32.03
C SER A 274 62.97 35.85 -31.48
N LYS A 275 63.74 35.26 -30.55
CA LYS A 275 64.92 35.88 -29.93
C LYS A 275 66.17 35.01 -30.01
N HIS A 276 66.10 33.75 -29.57
CA HIS A 276 67.24 32.83 -29.52
C HIS A 276 66.74 31.37 -29.45
N ILE A 277 67.48 30.43 -30.04
CA ILE A 277 67.33 28.98 -29.83
C ILE A 277 68.68 28.48 -29.33
N GLU A 278 68.68 27.71 -28.25
CA GLU A 278 69.89 27.12 -27.64
C GLU A 278 69.69 25.61 -27.47
N ILE A 279 70.67 24.81 -27.90
CA ILE A 279 70.67 23.36 -27.74
C ILE A 279 72.00 22.99 -27.06
N ASN A 280 71.92 22.54 -25.81
CA ASN A 280 73.07 22.19 -24.99
C ASN A 280 73.11 20.68 -24.75
N SER A 281 74.21 20.03 -25.14
CA SER A 281 74.46 18.62 -24.87
C SER A 281 75.97 18.36 -24.82
N LYS A 282 76.38 17.26 -24.18
CA LYS A 282 77.76 16.75 -24.32
C LYS A 282 78.07 16.34 -25.76
N LEU A 283 77.05 15.94 -26.52
CA LEU A 283 77.12 15.55 -27.92
C LEU A 283 75.82 15.97 -28.62
N VAL A 284 75.96 16.70 -29.71
CA VAL A 284 74.86 16.99 -30.65
C VAL A 284 75.25 16.35 -31.97
N ASP A 285 74.45 15.41 -32.42
CA ASP A 285 74.63 14.73 -33.71
C ASP A 285 73.57 15.26 -34.68
N ILE A 286 74.01 15.80 -35.82
CA ILE A 286 73.18 16.44 -36.86
C ILE A 286 73.40 15.73 -38.21
N ASN A 287 73.87 14.48 -38.16
CA ASN A 287 74.56 13.70 -39.19
C ASN A 287 76.04 14.02 -39.34
#